data_AF-A0A2H9TN65-F1
#
_entry.id   AF-A0A2H9TN65-F1
#
_cell.length_a   1.000
_cell.length_b   1.000
_cell.length_c   1.000
_cell.angle_alpha   90.00
_cell.angle_beta   90.00
_cell.angle_gamma   90.00
#
_symmetry.space_group_name_H-M   'P 1'
#
loop_
_entity.id
_entity.type
_entity.pdbx_description
1 polymer ?
#
loop_
_entity_poly.entity_id
_entity_poly.type
_entity_poly.pdbx_seq_one_letter_code
_entity_poly.pdbx_strand_id
1 'polypeptide(L)'
;MVTFDEIFDTVGLEKCLLTTYVLDEEWLFPKLKEVPNVILCYDDGKRHAQALVSKRGKLTCVMPSFPKFPSYGVMHCKLMLLFYADFLRVMVFIQDLPRAEPQVGVFEFKDDLCRLLRSLGITETLISNEELSVYDWSKVTARMVYSVPGMINVSHASGLVMLSERVPTAEKLDWIESQGSSLGAMPETWLDDVMACCAGRRPGNSRKRPSEDAALNIKVVFPTTAYALNSNLGPGAFGTIFCQSKNWNSPNYPRALFHKCLSTSADYRPLHTKILSTPNWTYIGSSNFTPSAWGKFVKEKSALMIANYELGVIVEGADFPFPYRRPVSPYEKDDVPWMQELLR
;
A
#
# COMPACT_ATOMS: atom_id res chain seq x y z
N MET A 1 4.79 -16.16 14.52
CA MET A 1 4.33 -14.75 14.46
C MET A 1 5.58 -13.90 14.47
N VAL A 2 5.65 -12.85 13.66
CA VAL A 2 6.78 -11.91 13.64
C VAL A 2 6.32 -10.60 14.27
N THR A 3 7.09 -10.06 15.20
CA THR A 3 6.81 -8.83 15.95
C THR A 3 7.66 -7.68 15.43
N PHE A 4 7.29 -6.44 15.77
CA PHE A 4 8.08 -5.26 15.43
C PHE A 4 9.50 -5.34 16.01
N ASP A 5 9.64 -5.76 17.27
CA ASP A 5 10.93 -5.80 17.96
C ASP A 5 11.88 -6.87 17.39
N GLU A 6 11.34 -7.94 16.80
CA GLU A 6 12.14 -8.97 16.11
C GLU A 6 12.72 -8.48 14.78
N ILE A 7 12.05 -7.54 14.10
CA ILE A 7 12.46 -7.05 12.77
C ILE A 7 13.16 -5.69 12.82
N PHE A 8 12.89 -4.91 13.87
CA PHE A 8 13.45 -3.59 14.13
C PHE A 8 14.56 -3.67 15.17
N ASP A 9 15.69 -4.25 14.78
CA ASP A 9 16.86 -4.35 15.65
C ASP A 9 17.61 -3.01 15.70
N THR A 10 17.73 -2.43 16.89
CA THR A 10 18.42 -1.15 17.08
C THR A 10 19.89 -1.31 17.46
N VAL A 11 20.36 -2.53 17.71
CA VAL A 11 21.78 -2.79 17.98
C VAL A 11 22.59 -2.51 16.72
N GLY A 12 23.50 -1.53 16.80
CA GLY A 12 24.33 -1.12 15.66
C GLY A 12 23.61 -0.30 14.58
N LEU A 13 22.35 0.11 14.82
CA LEU A 13 21.59 0.94 13.88
C LEU A 13 22.11 2.38 13.91
N GLU A 14 22.68 2.85 12.80
CA GLU A 14 23.34 4.17 12.71
C GLU A 14 22.37 5.27 12.26
N LYS A 15 21.42 4.91 11.39
CA LYS A 15 20.39 5.80 10.85
C LYS A 15 19.15 5.01 10.49
N CYS A 16 17.96 5.61 10.63
CA CYS A 16 16.74 5.05 10.06
C CYS A 16 15.85 6.09 9.41
N LEU A 17 15.17 5.70 8.33
CA LEU A 17 13.96 6.37 7.82
C LEU A 17 12.74 5.54 8.21
N LEU A 18 11.75 6.18 8.81
CA LEU A 18 10.43 5.61 9.08
C LEU A 18 9.37 6.42 8.37
N THR A 19 8.48 5.75 7.63
CA THR A 19 7.30 6.38 7.03
C THR A 19 6.04 5.81 7.69
N THR A 20 5.11 6.66 8.09
CA THR A 20 3.83 6.22 8.68
C THR A 20 2.69 7.21 8.40
N TYR A 21 1.46 6.71 8.53
CA TYR A 21 0.24 7.52 8.49
C TYR A 21 -0.15 8.05 9.89
N VAL A 22 0.02 7.22 10.93
CA VAL A 22 -0.30 7.54 12.33
C VAL A 22 0.92 7.21 13.17
N LEU A 23 1.20 8.05 14.17
CA LEU A 23 2.35 7.95 15.06
C LEU A 23 1.88 7.80 16.51
N ASP A 24 2.34 6.75 17.18
CA ASP A 24 2.32 6.65 18.63
C ASP A 24 3.74 6.95 19.14
N GLU A 25 3.94 8.17 19.63
CA GLU A 25 5.24 8.65 20.11
C GLU A 25 5.69 7.92 21.38
N GLU A 26 4.77 7.65 22.30
CA GLU A 26 5.05 7.04 23.59
C GLU A 26 5.50 5.60 23.42
N TRP A 27 4.95 4.91 22.43
CA TRP A 27 5.37 3.56 22.06
C TRP A 27 6.67 3.54 21.23
N LEU A 28 6.83 4.44 20.26
CA LEU A 28 7.94 4.38 19.30
C LEU A 28 9.25 4.98 19.86
N PHE A 29 9.19 6.14 20.52
CA PHE A 29 10.40 6.87 20.91
C PHE A 29 11.31 6.13 21.90
N PRO A 30 10.78 5.35 22.88
CA PRO A 30 11.63 4.52 23.72
C PRO A 30 12.48 3.52 22.93
N LYS A 31 11.94 2.99 21.83
CA LYS A 31 12.64 2.03 20.96
C LYS A 31 13.75 2.70 20.15
N LEU A 32 13.59 3.98 19.82
CA LEU A 32 14.54 4.76 19.03
C LEU A 32 15.58 5.51 19.88
N LYS A 33 15.58 5.34 21.20
CA LYS A 33 16.36 6.16 22.13
C LYS A 33 17.84 6.25 21.72
N GLU A 34 18.45 5.10 21.44
CA GLU A 34 19.87 4.96 21.12
C GLU A 34 20.20 5.17 19.63
N VAL A 35 19.19 5.30 18.76
CA VAL A 35 19.40 5.45 17.30
C VAL A 35 19.93 6.85 16.99
N PRO A 36 21.14 7.03 16.44
CA PRO A 36 21.76 8.35 16.32
C PRO A 36 21.00 9.30 15.40
N ASN A 37 20.50 8.82 14.26
CA ASN A 37 19.87 9.65 13.24
C ASN A 37 18.51 9.06 12.84
N VAL A 38 17.43 9.72 13.22
CA VAL A 38 16.07 9.28 12.87
C VAL A 38 15.45 10.28 11.90
N ILE A 39 15.03 9.79 10.73
CA ILE A 39 14.20 10.53 9.79
C ILE A 39 12.79 9.97 9.89
N LEU A 40 11.83 10.81 10.28
CA LEU A 40 10.43 10.44 10.40
C LEU A 40 9.62 11.19 9.34
N CYS A 41 9.04 10.44 8.41
CA CYS A 41 8.19 10.96 7.37
C CYS A 41 6.73 10.62 7.66
N TYR A 42 5.92 11.65 7.91
CA TYR A 42 4.50 11.51 8.25
C TYR A 42 3.77 12.85 8.01
N ASP A 43 2.44 12.80 7.89
CA ASP A 43 1.62 13.97 7.56
C ASP A 43 0.68 14.34 8.71
N ASP A 44 1.17 15.16 9.65
CA ASP A 44 0.39 15.66 10.80
C ASP A 44 0.61 17.16 11.08
N GLY A 45 1.06 17.88 10.05
CA GLY A 45 1.21 19.33 10.08
C GLY A 45 2.46 19.87 10.80
N LYS A 46 2.86 21.09 10.42
CA LYS A 46 4.14 21.71 10.80
C LYS A 46 4.32 21.93 12.31
N ARG A 47 3.23 22.25 13.02
CA ARG A 47 3.29 22.53 14.47
C ARG A 47 3.62 21.28 15.28
N HIS A 48 3.02 20.14 14.91
CA HIS A 48 3.27 18.89 15.59
C HIS A 48 4.69 18.38 15.31
N ALA A 49 5.17 18.49 14.06
CA ALA A 49 6.55 18.17 13.70
C ALA A 49 7.60 18.96 14.52
N GLN A 50 7.40 20.26 14.73
CA GLN A 50 8.30 21.07 15.58
C GLN A 50 8.31 20.61 17.05
N ALA A 51 7.16 20.20 17.57
CA ALA A 51 7.05 19.64 18.91
C ALA A 51 7.82 18.31 19.04
N LEU A 52 7.76 17.44 18.01
CA LEU A 52 8.51 16.17 18.00
C LEU A 52 10.02 16.38 18.05
N VAL A 53 10.55 17.30 17.23
CA VAL A 53 11.99 17.64 17.22
C VAL A 53 12.43 18.18 18.57
N SER A 54 11.57 18.93 19.25
CA SER A 54 11.85 19.43 20.60
C SER A 54 11.86 18.29 21.64
N LYS A 55 10.98 17.28 21.50
CA LYS A 55 10.95 16.09 22.35
C LYS A 55 12.13 15.15 22.09
N ARG A 56 12.63 15.10 20.86
CA ARG A 56 13.77 14.27 20.44
C ARG A 56 14.75 15.09 19.61
N GLY A 57 15.84 15.53 20.22
CA GLY A 57 16.81 16.42 19.55
C GLY A 57 17.37 15.91 18.22
N LYS A 58 17.70 14.60 18.10
CA LYS A 58 18.21 14.00 16.85
C LYS A 58 17.10 13.34 16.02
N LEU A 59 16.09 14.13 15.68
CA LEU A 59 14.97 13.73 14.82
C LEU A 59 14.84 14.73 13.67
N THR A 60 14.76 14.21 12.45
CA THR A 60 14.37 15.00 11.27
C THR A 60 12.96 14.60 10.87
N CYS A 61 12.01 15.54 10.97
CA CYS A 61 10.66 15.32 10.48
C CYS A 61 10.53 15.80 9.03
N VAL A 62 10.00 14.95 8.16
CA VAL A 62 9.72 15.27 6.75
C VAL A 62 8.24 15.12 6.49
N MET A 63 7.62 16.16 5.94
CA MET A 63 6.21 16.14 5.55
C MET A 63 6.13 16.13 4.02
N PRO A 64 5.52 15.11 3.41
CA PRO A 64 5.31 15.10 1.97
C PRO A 64 4.42 16.25 1.53
N SER A 65 4.64 16.71 0.31
CA SER A 65 3.83 17.77 -0.28
C SER A 65 2.64 17.19 -1.02
N PHE A 66 1.45 17.71 -0.77
CA PHE A 66 0.26 17.36 -1.53
C PHE A 66 -0.05 18.43 -2.58
N PRO A 67 -0.50 18.02 -3.77
CA PRO A 67 -0.98 18.96 -4.78
C PRO A 67 -2.27 19.64 -4.30
N LYS A 68 -2.60 20.80 -4.90
CA LYS A 68 -3.90 21.45 -4.64
C LYS A 68 -5.10 20.60 -5.11
N PHE A 69 -4.88 19.74 -6.10
CA PHE A 69 -5.90 18.86 -6.66
C PHE A 69 -5.30 17.46 -6.95
N PRO A 70 -5.96 16.36 -6.52
CA PRO A 70 -7.18 16.34 -5.70
C PRO A 70 -6.94 16.97 -4.32
N SER A 71 -7.97 17.62 -3.77
CA SER A 71 -7.86 18.38 -2.51
C SER A 71 -7.96 17.51 -1.25
N TYR A 72 -7.91 16.19 -1.44
CA TYR A 72 -7.92 15.18 -0.40
C TYR A 72 -6.76 14.23 -0.71
N GLY A 73 -6.12 13.73 0.34
CA GLY A 73 -4.97 12.86 0.20
C GLY A 73 -4.42 12.50 1.57
N VAL A 74 -3.73 11.36 1.63
CA VAL A 74 -3.05 10.90 2.84
C VAL A 74 -1.69 10.33 2.48
N MET A 75 -0.73 10.46 3.38
CA MET A 75 0.55 9.76 3.29
C MET A 75 0.37 8.38 3.89
N HIS A 76 0.28 7.36 3.04
CA HIS A 76 -0.06 6.02 3.48
C HIS A 76 1.04 5.00 3.18
N CYS A 77 2.24 5.42 2.78
CA CYS A 77 3.42 4.56 2.73
C CYS A 77 3.75 3.98 4.12
N LYS A 78 4.20 2.72 4.15
CA LYS A 78 4.84 2.08 5.31
C LYS A 78 6.14 1.44 4.83
N LEU A 79 7.23 2.16 5.04
CA LEU A 79 8.60 1.87 4.64
C LEU A 79 9.48 2.15 5.85
N MET A 80 10.40 1.23 6.12
CA MET A 80 11.57 1.50 6.94
C MET A 80 12.84 1.25 6.13
N LEU A 81 13.80 2.16 6.22
CA LEU A 81 15.16 1.95 5.75
C LEU A 81 16.07 2.01 6.98
N LEU A 82 16.72 0.91 7.31
CA LEU A 82 17.56 0.79 8.51
C LEU A 82 19.01 0.61 8.08
N PHE A 83 19.84 1.60 8.40
CA PHE A 83 21.23 1.68 7.96
C PHE A 83 22.15 1.19 9.07
N TYR A 84 22.83 0.07 8.83
CA TYR A 84 23.83 -0.50 9.72
C TYR A 84 25.25 -0.30 9.13
N ALA A 85 26.26 -0.62 9.93
CA ALA A 85 27.66 -0.50 9.53
C ALA A 85 27.98 -1.34 8.27
N ASP A 86 27.34 -2.48 8.07
CA ASP A 86 27.67 -3.49 7.07
C ASP A 86 26.53 -3.82 6.09
N PHE A 87 25.27 -3.46 6.40
CA PHE A 87 24.13 -3.67 5.52
C PHE A 87 23.03 -2.59 5.66
N LEU A 88 22.16 -2.53 4.65
CA LEU A 88 20.90 -1.78 4.67
C LEU A 88 19.74 -2.78 4.74
N ARG A 89 18.87 -2.66 5.75
CA ARG A 89 17.60 -3.39 5.76
C ARG A 89 16.50 -2.52 5.15
N VAL A 90 15.85 -3.04 4.11
CA VAL A 90 14.66 -2.44 3.51
C VAL A 90 13.43 -3.17 4.05
N MET A 91 12.46 -2.42 4.59
CA MET A 91 11.23 -2.97 5.16
C MET A 91 10.00 -2.44 4.42
N VAL A 92 9.69 -3.14 3.34
CA VAL A 92 8.37 -3.20 2.68
C VAL A 92 8.11 -4.64 2.25
N PHE A 93 9.18 -5.30 1.83
CA PHE A 93 9.48 -6.73 1.88
C PHE A 93 10.83 -6.80 2.60
N ILE A 94 10.94 -7.56 3.68
CA ILE A 94 12.13 -7.50 4.55
C ILE A 94 13.31 -8.12 3.79
N GLN A 95 14.32 -7.32 3.45
CA GLN A 95 15.57 -7.80 2.84
C GLN A 95 16.77 -6.99 3.34
N ASP A 96 17.84 -7.70 3.70
CA ASP A 96 19.13 -7.13 4.05
C ASP A 96 20.01 -7.06 2.79
N LEU A 97 20.52 -5.86 2.50
CA LEU A 97 21.38 -5.55 1.38
C LEU A 97 22.79 -5.30 1.91
N PRO A 98 23.74 -6.24 1.74
CA PRO A 98 25.10 -6.07 2.25
C PRO A 98 25.79 -4.91 1.52
N ARG A 99 26.75 -4.27 2.19
CA ARG A 99 27.66 -3.36 1.51
C ARG A 99 28.45 -4.10 0.44
N ALA A 100 28.67 -3.43 -0.68
CA ALA A 100 29.44 -3.93 -1.80
C ALA A 100 30.19 -2.79 -2.49
N GLU A 101 31.19 -3.17 -3.29
CA GLU A 101 31.79 -2.25 -4.24
C GLU A 101 30.72 -1.68 -5.20
N PRO A 102 30.86 -0.43 -5.68
CA PRO A 102 29.88 0.18 -6.57
C PRO A 102 29.53 -0.72 -7.76
N GLN A 103 28.26 -1.11 -7.84
CA GLN A 103 27.80 -1.99 -8.90
C GLN A 103 27.38 -1.18 -10.13
N VAL A 104 27.82 -1.63 -11.30
CA VAL A 104 27.42 -1.05 -12.60
C VAL A 104 26.17 -1.76 -13.09
N GLY A 105 25.07 -1.05 -13.24
CA GLY A 105 23.82 -1.61 -13.74
C GLY A 105 22.61 -0.72 -13.45
N VAL A 106 21.47 -1.11 -14.01
CA VAL A 106 20.17 -0.53 -13.68
C VAL A 106 19.54 -1.40 -12.60
N PHE A 107 19.25 -0.80 -11.45
CA PHE A 107 18.59 -1.47 -10.33
C PHE A 107 17.21 -0.86 -10.16
N GLU A 108 16.23 -1.40 -10.89
CA GLU A 108 14.89 -0.82 -11.02
C GLU A 108 14.26 -0.47 -9.67
N PHE A 109 14.34 -1.38 -8.70
CA PHE A 109 13.82 -1.16 -7.36
C PHE A 109 14.46 0.05 -6.67
N LYS A 110 15.79 0.15 -6.72
CA LYS A 110 16.56 1.26 -6.12
C LYS A 110 16.21 2.57 -6.79
N ASP A 111 16.16 2.59 -8.12
CA ASP A 111 15.87 3.81 -8.89
C ASP A 111 14.46 4.33 -8.57
N ASP A 112 13.49 3.41 -8.52
CA ASP A 112 12.12 3.74 -8.10
C ASP A 112 12.07 4.20 -6.63
N LEU A 113 12.86 3.60 -5.73
CA LEU A 113 12.93 4.00 -4.33
C LEU A 113 13.45 5.44 -4.22
N CYS A 114 14.53 5.77 -4.95
CA CYS A 114 15.04 7.14 -5.02
C CYS A 114 13.99 8.13 -5.53
N ARG A 115 13.21 7.76 -6.57
CA ARG A 115 12.10 8.60 -7.07
C ARG A 115 11.03 8.82 -6.01
N LEU A 116 10.62 7.76 -5.31
CA LEU A 116 9.64 7.83 -4.23
C LEU A 116 10.15 8.70 -3.07
N LEU A 117 11.38 8.50 -2.61
CA LEU A 117 12.00 9.29 -1.54
C LEU A 117 11.97 10.79 -1.86
N ARG A 118 12.41 11.17 -3.07
CA ARG A 118 12.33 12.58 -3.51
C ARG A 118 10.90 13.11 -3.51
N SER A 119 9.93 12.31 -3.96
CA SER A 119 8.52 12.70 -3.98
C SER A 119 7.92 12.89 -2.58
N LEU A 120 8.45 12.19 -1.58
CA LEU A 120 8.08 12.33 -0.16
C LEU A 120 8.79 13.54 0.50
N GLY A 121 9.67 14.24 -0.21
CA GLY A 121 10.49 15.32 0.34
C GLY A 121 11.75 14.85 1.06
N ILE A 122 12.12 13.57 0.94
CA ILE A 122 13.40 13.05 1.42
C ILE A 122 14.47 13.47 0.40
N THR A 123 15.20 14.52 0.71
CA THR A 123 16.22 15.11 -0.16
C THR A 123 17.52 14.31 -0.15
N GLU A 124 18.37 14.54 -1.15
CA GLU A 124 19.71 13.93 -1.25
C GLU A 124 20.60 14.26 -0.03
N THR A 125 20.29 15.32 0.73
CA THR A 125 20.98 15.65 1.99
C THR A 125 20.60 14.74 3.17
N LEU A 126 19.47 14.03 3.08
CA LEU A 126 18.99 13.11 4.12
C LEU A 126 19.34 11.66 3.80
N ILE A 127 19.05 11.26 2.56
CA ILE A 127 19.41 9.96 1.99
C ILE A 127 19.77 10.20 0.53
N SER A 128 21.04 10.02 0.19
CA SER A 128 21.50 10.25 -1.19
C SER A 128 21.49 8.97 -2.02
N ASN A 129 21.41 9.12 -3.34
CA ASN A 129 21.58 7.99 -4.24
C ASN A 129 22.97 7.35 -4.08
N GLU A 130 24.02 8.12 -3.84
CA GLU A 130 25.38 7.61 -3.59
C GLU A 130 25.43 6.77 -2.32
N GLU A 131 24.77 7.22 -1.24
CA GLU A 131 24.65 6.44 -0.01
C GLU A 131 23.94 5.10 -0.24
N LEU A 132 22.87 5.08 -1.05
CA LEU A 132 22.20 3.82 -1.41
C LEU A 132 23.03 2.98 -2.39
N SER A 133 23.98 3.57 -3.12
CA SER A 133 24.80 2.87 -4.13
C SER A 133 25.89 1.99 -3.53
N VAL A 134 26.18 2.12 -2.23
CA VAL A 134 27.19 1.30 -1.54
C VAL A 134 26.66 -0.08 -1.12
N TYR A 135 25.39 -0.38 -1.41
CA TYR A 135 24.75 -1.65 -1.09
C TYR A 135 24.51 -2.47 -2.36
N ASP A 136 24.52 -3.80 -2.23
CA ASP A 136 24.24 -4.75 -3.31
C ASP A 136 22.74 -4.87 -3.58
N TRP A 137 22.27 -4.29 -4.69
CA TRP A 137 20.87 -4.37 -5.13
C TRP A 137 20.61 -5.51 -6.12
N SER A 138 21.64 -6.25 -6.54
CA SER A 138 21.54 -7.25 -7.63
C SER A 138 20.62 -8.43 -7.29
N LYS A 139 20.41 -8.71 -6.00
CA LYS A 139 19.56 -9.81 -5.51
C LYS A 139 18.13 -9.39 -5.20
N VAL A 140 17.75 -8.13 -5.45
CA VAL A 140 16.38 -7.67 -5.23
C VAL A 140 15.50 -8.14 -6.38
N THR A 141 14.61 -9.09 -6.09
CA THR A 141 13.66 -9.66 -7.07
C THR A 141 12.25 -9.08 -6.94
N ALA A 142 11.93 -8.47 -5.80
CA ALA A 142 10.66 -7.80 -5.61
C ALA A 142 10.54 -6.61 -6.56
N ARG A 143 9.35 -6.40 -7.12
CA ARG A 143 9.06 -5.25 -7.98
C ARG A 143 8.24 -4.23 -7.20
N MET A 144 8.74 -3.01 -7.11
CA MET A 144 8.05 -1.96 -6.37
C MET A 144 6.83 -1.44 -7.16
N VAL A 145 5.76 -1.13 -6.44
CA VAL A 145 4.64 -0.34 -6.96
C VAL A 145 4.33 0.73 -5.93
N TYR A 146 4.40 1.99 -6.35
CA TYR A 146 4.05 3.12 -5.51
C TYR A 146 3.05 4.04 -6.20
N SER A 147 2.38 4.85 -5.40
CA SER A 147 1.48 5.89 -5.85
C SER A 147 1.95 7.23 -5.29
N VAL A 148 1.95 8.26 -6.12
CA VAL A 148 2.21 9.66 -5.72
C VAL A 148 1.00 10.52 -6.07
N PRO A 149 0.57 11.44 -5.18
CA PRO A 149 -0.62 12.22 -5.39
C PRO A 149 -0.45 13.25 -6.51
N GLY A 150 -1.53 13.47 -7.25
CA GLY A 150 -1.63 14.51 -8.26
C GLY A 150 -2.25 14.03 -9.55
N MET A 151 -2.11 14.89 -10.55
CA MET A 151 -2.42 14.56 -11.93
C MET A 151 -1.12 14.09 -12.56
N ILE A 152 -0.96 12.77 -12.67
CA ILE A 152 0.21 12.12 -13.24
C ILE A 152 -0.02 11.79 -14.72
N ASN A 153 0.86 12.26 -15.62
CA ASN A 153 0.83 11.83 -17.02
C ASN A 153 1.16 10.33 -17.09
N VAL A 154 0.48 9.56 -17.94
CA VAL A 154 0.69 8.10 -18.04
C VAL A 154 2.09 7.69 -18.53
N SER A 155 2.90 8.63 -19.02
CA SER A 155 4.33 8.43 -19.28
C SER A 155 5.18 8.27 -18.02
N HIS A 156 4.64 8.60 -16.84
CA HIS A 156 5.30 8.44 -15.56
C HIS A 156 4.63 7.33 -14.76
N ALA A 157 5.41 6.34 -14.32
CA ALA A 157 4.96 5.23 -13.51
C ALA A 157 4.45 5.70 -12.13
N SER A 158 3.17 5.45 -11.85
CA SER A 158 2.54 5.61 -10.53
C SER A 158 1.20 4.86 -10.48
N GLY A 159 0.82 4.26 -9.35
CA GLY A 159 -0.48 3.59 -9.19
C GLY A 159 -0.76 2.52 -10.25
N LEU A 160 -1.96 2.53 -10.86
CA LEU A 160 -2.37 1.56 -11.89
C LEU A 160 -1.45 1.51 -13.12
N VAL A 161 -0.87 2.66 -13.48
CA VAL A 161 0.09 2.78 -14.58
C VAL A 161 1.33 1.95 -14.25
N MET A 162 1.91 2.16 -13.06
CA MET A 162 3.09 1.40 -12.61
C MET A 162 2.75 -0.07 -12.43
N LEU A 163 1.60 -0.40 -11.84
CA LEU A 163 1.13 -1.78 -11.71
C LEU A 163 1.18 -2.53 -13.05
N SER A 164 0.65 -1.92 -14.12
CA SER A 164 0.62 -2.55 -15.44
C SER A 164 1.99 -2.76 -16.08
N GLU A 165 2.99 -1.97 -15.69
CA GLU A 165 4.37 -2.12 -16.17
C GLU A 165 5.16 -3.15 -15.34
N ARG A 166 4.70 -3.42 -14.12
CA ARG A 166 5.38 -4.25 -13.13
C ARG A 166 4.79 -5.64 -13.01
N VAL A 167 3.82 -6.01 -13.84
CA VAL A 167 3.20 -7.35 -13.83
C VAL A 167 3.33 -8.01 -15.21
N PRO A 168 3.30 -9.36 -15.29
CA PRO A 168 3.31 -10.04 -16.58
C PRO A 168 2.08 -9.68 -17.43
N THR A 169 2.29 -9.49 -18.72
CA THR A 169 1.21 -9.28 -19.68
C THR A 169 0.42 -10.57 -19.89
N ALA A 170 -0.90 -10.49 -19.76
CA ALA A 170 -1.83 -11.57 -20.06
C ALA A 170 -2.96 -11.07 -20.96
N GLU A 171 -3.44 -11.92 -21.87
CA GLU A 171 -4.61 -11.62 -22.69
C GLU A 171 -5.87 -11.45 -21.82
N LYS A 172 -6.02 -12.36 -20.85
CA LYS A 172 -7.12 -12.39 -19.89
C LYS A 172 -6.62 -12.87 -18.52
N LEU A 173 -7.22 -12.32 -17.47
CA LEU A 173 -7.10 -12.84 -16.11
C LEU A 173 -8.38 -13.59 -15.74
N ASP A 174 -8.22 -14.75 -15.11
CA ASP A 174 -9.36 -15.55 -14.64
C ASP A 174 -10.07 -14.87 -13.47
N TRP A 175 -9.31 -14.26 -12.56
CA TRP A 175 -9.82 -13.53 -11.41
C TRP A 175 -8.79 -12.52 -10.89
N ILE A 176 -9.29 -11.50 -10.20
CA ILE A 176 -8.51 -10.73 -9.24
C ILE A 176 -9.18 -10.79 -7.87
N GLU A 177 -8.38 -10.83 -6.82
CA GLU A 177 -8.83 -10.88 -5.44
C GLU A 177 -8.17 -9.74 -4.67
N SER A 178 -8.97 -8.82 -4.13
CA SER A 178 -8.48 -7.68 -3.38
C SER A 178 -8.99 -7.70 -1.95
N GLN A 179 -8.07 -7.93 -1.01
CA GLN A 179 -8.30 -7.74 0.42
C GLN A 179 -7.79 -6.37 0.83
N GLY A 180 -8.60 -5.63 1.59
CA GLY A 180 -8.19 -4.35 2.15
C GLY A 180 -8.90 -4.04 3.45
N SER A 181 -8.61 -2.86 4.01
CA SER A 181 -9.18 -2.38 5.27
C SER A 181 -10.01 -1.11 5.11
N SER A 182 -10.10 -0.55 3.90
CA SER A 182 -10.93 0.60 3.59
C SER A 182 -11.55 0.48 2.21
N LEU A 183 -12.80 0.89 2.08
CA LEU A 183 -13.56 0.85 0.84
C LEU A 183 -13.91 2.26 0.37
N GLY A 184 -13.69 2.50 -0.92
CA GLY A 184 -14.04 3.73 -1.62
C GLY A 184 -15.20 3.53 -2.60
N ALA A 185 -15.38 4.53 -3.45
CA ALA A 185 -16.21 4.38 -4.64
C ALA A 185 -15.56 3.38 -5.60
N MET A 186 -16.38 2.50 -6.18
CA MET A 186 -15.95 1.51 -7.18
C MET A 186 -16.80 1.64 -8.46
N PRO A 187 -16.60 2.70 -9.26
CA PRO A 187 -17.28 2.82 -10.54
C PRO A 187 -16.89 1.66 -11.48
N GLU A 188 -17.85 1.14 -12.24
CA GLU A 188 -17.62 0.03 -13.17
C GLU A 188 -16.47 0.28 -14.15
N THR A 189 -16.40 1.50 -14.70
CA THR A 189 -15.31 1.90 -15.61
C THR A 189 -13.92 1.85 -14.97
N TRP A 190 -13.83 2.13 -13.66
CA TRP A 190 -12.57 2.02 -12.93
C TRP A 190 -12.21 0.56 -12.67
N LEU A 191 -13.19 -0.31 -12.41
CA LEU A 191 -12.97 -1.75 -12.27
C LEU A 191 -12.45 -2.40 -13.56
N ASP A 192 -13.00 -1.98 -14.71
CA ASP A 192 -12.49 -2.41 -16.02
C ASP A 192 -11.02 -1.98 -16.22
N ASP A 193 -10.68 -0.73 -15.85
CA ASP A 193 -9.30 -0.22 -15.92
C ASP A 193 -8.35 -1.00 -15.01
N VAL A 194 -8.78 -1.31 -13.78
CA VAL A 194 -8.01 -2.12 -12.82
C VAL A 194 -7.72 -3.50 -13.40
N MET A 195 -8.72 -4.17 -13.99
CA MET A 195 -8.57 -5.49 -14.60
C MET A 195 -7.58 -5.48 -15.77
N ALA A 196 -7.62 -4.45 -16.62
CA ALA A 196 -6.64 -4.27 -17.69
C ALA A 196 -5.23 -4.10 -17.13
N CYS A 197 -5.05 -3.23 -16.12
CA CYS A 197 -3.76 -2.99 -15.49
C CYS A 197 -3.22 -4.23 -14.76
N CYS A 198 -4.07 -5.00 -14.09
CA CYS A 198 -3.68 -6.26 -13.46
C CYS A 198 -3.19 -7.29 -14.49
N ALA A 199 -3.70 -7.24 -15.72
CA ALA A 199 -3.28 -8.08 -16.83
C ALA A 199 -2.03 -7.54 -17.56
N GLY A 200 -1.31 -6.56 -16.99
CA GLY A 200 -0.13 -5.94 -17.62
C GLY A 200 -0.45 -5.08 -18.83
N ARG A 201 -1.70 -4.59 -18.96
CA ARG A 201 -2.16 -3.82 -20.12
C ARG A 201 -2.55 -2.40 -19.72
N ARG A 202 -2.38 -1.46 -20.65
CA ARG A 202 -2.94 -0.12 -20.52
C ARG A 202 -4.41 -0.15 -20.97
N PRO A 203 -5.33 0.43 -20.18
CA PRO A 203 -6.72 0.46 -20.59
C PRO A 203 -6.90 1.37 -21.81
N GLY A 204 -7.59 0.86 -22.85
CA GLY A 204 -7.87 1.62 -24.07
C GLY A 204 -9.04 2.59 -23.92
N ASN A 205 -9.20 3.50 -24.90
CA ASN A 205 -10.28 4.51 -24.92
C ASN A 205 -11.64 3.98 -25.41
N SER A 206 -11.74 2.68 -25.73
CA SER A 206 -13.02 2.08 -26.13
C SER A 206 -14.06 2.22 -25.01
N ARG A 207 -15.22 2.81 -25.35
CA ARG A 207 -16.39 2.87 -24.48
C ARG A 207 -17.23 1.58 -24.50
N LYS A 208 -16.92 0.65 -25.42
CA LYS A 208 -17.62 -0.64 -25.51
C LYS A 208 -16.89 -1.65 -24.64
N ARG A 209 -17.58 -2.13 -23.61
CA ARG A 209 -17.19 -3.34 -22.89
C ARG A 209 -17.20 -4.52 -23.89
N PRO A 210 -16.23 -5.44 -23.86
CA PRO A 210 -16.44 -6.78 -24.42
C PRO A 210 -17.77 -7.33 -23.88
N SER A 211 -18.49 -8.14 -24.67
CA SER A 211 -19.89 -8.57 -24.42
C SER A 211 -20.22 -8.93 -22.96
N GLU A 212 -21.50 -8.79 -22.61
CA GLU A 212 -22.08 -9.09 -21.27
C GLU A 212 -21.68 -10.45 -20.66
N ASP A 213 -21.17 -11.39 -21.45
CA ASP A 213 -20.73 -12.73 -21.04
C ASP A 213 -19.38 -12.79 -20.28
N ALA A 214 -18.60 -11.72 -20.24
CA ALA A 214 -17.37 -11.69 -19.45
C ALA A 214 -17.57 -10.93 -18.12
N ALA A 215 -18.41 -11.46 -17.24
CA ALA A 215 -18.54 -10.93 -15.88
C ALA A 215 -17.14 -10.74 -15.26
N LEU A 216 -16.85 -9.53 -14.78
CA LEU A 216 -15.59 -9.25 -14.10
C LEU A 216 -15.48 -10.15 -12.87
N ASN A 217 -14.56 -11.11 -12.90
CA ASN A 217 -14.29 -11.97 -11.76
C ASN A 217 -13.39 -11.25 -10.76
N ILE A 218 -13.93 -10.18 -10.19
CA ILE A 218 -13.31 -9.38 -9.13
C ILE A 218 -13.90 -9.83 -7.80
N LYS A 219 -13.04 -10.17 -6.85
CA LYS A 219 -13.42 -10.54 -5.49
C LYS A 219 -12.92 -9.49 -4.53
N VAL A 220 -13.82 -8.69 -3.98
CA VAL A 220 -13.53 -7.72 -2.91
C VAL A 220 -13.67 -8.43 -1.58
N VAL A 221 -12.55 -8.72 -0.93
CA VAL A 221 -12.48 -9.48 0.32
C VAL A 221 -12.51 -8.51 1.50
N PHE A 222 -13.65 -8.44 2.19
CA PHE A 222 -13.89 -7.50 3.28
C PHE A 222 -14.67 -8.17 4.42
N PRO A 223 -14.50 -7.77 5.70
CA PRO A 223 -15.24 -8.39 6.79
C PRO A 223 -16.72 -7.98 6.76
N THR A 224 -17.60 -8.92 7.07
CA THR A 224 -19.03 -8.64 7.29
C THR A 224 -19.23 -8.05 8.68
N THR A 225 -20.35 -7.36 8.86
CA THR A 225 -20.77 -6.89 10.19
C THR A 225 -20.95 -8.06 11.15
N ALA A 226 -21.56 -9.16 10.70
CA ALA A 226 -21.71 -10.37 11.52
C ALA A 226 -20.35 -10.92 11.98
N TYR A 227 -19.34 -10.97 11.11
CA TYR A 227 -18.00 -11.42 11.48
C TYR A 227 -17.36 -10.53 12.56
N ALA A 228 -17.49 -9.21 12.42
CA ALA A 228 -16.95 -8.26 13.39
C ALA A 228 -17.65 -8.33 14.76
N LEU A 229 -18.98 -8.46 14.78
CA LEU A 229 -19.77 -8.59 16.01
C LEU A 229 -19.51 -9.89 16.76
N ASN A 230 -19.23 -10.98 16.04
CA ASN A 230 -18.92 -12.30 16.63
C ASN A 230 -17.42 -12.48 16.90
N SER A 231 -16.59 -11.45 16.71
CA SER A 231 -15.15 -11.56 16.97
C SER A 231 -14.88 -11.66 18.46
N ASN A 232 -13.93 -12.53 18.85
CA ASN A 232 -13.48 -12.66 20.24
C ASN A 232 -12.79 -11.38 20.76
N LEU A 233 -12.37 -10.49 19.85
CA LEU A 233 -11.77 -9.19 20.19
C LEU A 233 -12.82 -8.08 20.35
N GLY A 234 -14.09 -8.38 20.07
CA GLY A 234 -15.19 -7.44 20.05
C GLY A 234 -15.17 -6.48 18.85
N PRO A 235 -16.30 -5.78 18.61
CA PRO A 235 -16.44 -4.87 17.46
C PRO A 235 -15.47 -3.68 17.47
N GLY A 236 -15.01 -3.25 18.66
CA GLY A 236 -14.03 -2.17 18.80
C GLY A 236 -12.70 -2.45 18.12
N ALA A 237 -12.29 -3.73 18.00
CA ALA A 237 -11.08 -4.12 17.29
C ALA A 237 -11.15 -3.78 15.79
N PHE A 238 -12.35 -3.65 15.23
CA PHE A 238 -12.57 -3.31 13.82
C PHE A 238 -12.65 -1.79 13.58
N GLY A 239 -12.34 -0.96 14.58
CA GLY A 239 -12.35 0.50 14.47
C GLY A 239 -11.40 1.07 13.40
N THR A 240 -10.41 0.28 12.96
CA THR A 240 -9.49 0.64 11.86
C THR A 240 -9.92 0.08 10.50
N ILE A 241 -11.13 -0.48 10.39
CA ILE A 241 -11.70 -1.02 9.17
C ILE A 241 -12.84 -0.11 8.71
N PHE A 242 -12.71 0.48 7.51
CA PHE A 242 -13.52 1.60 7.07
C PHE A 242 -14.42 1.23 5.88
N CYS A 243 -15.72 1.30 6.08
CA CYS A 243 -16.72 1.33 5.01
C CYS A 243 -17.73 2.41 5.34
N GLN A 244 -17.98 3.33 4.40
CA GLN A 244 -19.00 4.36 4.56
C GLN A 244 -20.35 3.80 4.10
N SER A 245 -21.37 3.91 4.95
CA SER A 245 -22.73 3.44 4.64
C SER A 245 -23.26 4.11 3.37
N LYS A 246 -22.93 5.38 3.15
CA LYS A 246 -23.26 6.14 1.93
C LYS A 246 -22.79 5.44 0.65
N ASN A 247 -21.58 4.88 0.64
CA ASN A 247 -21.06 4.18 -0.54
C ASN A 247 -21.80 2.86 -0.73
N TRP A 248 -21.89 2.05 0.33
CA TRP A 248 -22.56 0.74 0.30
C TRP A 248 -24.03 0.84 -0.09
N ASN A 249 -24.74 1.87 0.35
CA ASN A 249 -26.16 2.07 0.09
C ASN A 249 -26.43 2.75 -1.27
N SER A 250 -25.39 3.20 -1.99
CA SER A 250 -25.59 3.81 -3.31
C SER A 250 -26.14 2.78 -4.32
N PRO A 251 -27.10 3.15 -5.20
CA PRO A 251 -27.80 2.16 -6.05
C PRO A 251 -26.87 1.25 -6.84
N ASN A 252 -25.82 1.82 -7.43
CA ASN A 252 -24.90 1.13 -8.35
C ASN A 252 -23.63 0.60 -7.66
N TYR A 253 -23.62 0.48 -6.33
CA TYR A 253 -22.46 -0.12 -5.65
C TYR A 253 -22.37 -1.61 -6.02
N PRO A 254 -21.18 -2.12 -6.40
CA PRO A 254 -21.04 -3.48 -6.95
C PRO A 254 -20.99 -4.54 -5.83
N ARG A 255 -22.10 -4.66 -5.07
CA ARG A 255 -22.22 -5.55 -3.89
C ARG A 255 -21.98 -7.02 -4.22
N ALA A 256 -22.30 -7.46 -5.44
CA ALA A 256 -22.07 -8.83 -5.89
C ALA A 256 -20.58 -9.23 -5.95
N LEU A 257 -19.65 -8.27 -5.94
CA LEU A 257 -18.21 -8.55 -5.92
C LEU A 257 -17.69 -8.92 -4.52
N PHE A 258 -18.50 -8.74 -3.47
CA PHE A 258 -18.05 -8.87 -2.09
C PHE A 258 -17.97 -10.32 -1.61
N HIS A 259 -16.87 -10.62 -0.93
CA HIS A 259 -16.54 -11.92 -0.37
C HIS A 259 -16.08 -11.76 1.08
N LYS A 260 -16.42 -12.74 1.92
CA LYS A 260 -16.15 -12.77 3.36
C LYS A 260 -14.65 -12.79 3.62
N CYS A 261 -14.15 -11.78 4.31
CA CYS A 261 -12.79 -11.78 4.86
C CYS A 261 -12.76 -12.55 6.18
N LEU A 262 -12.40 -13.83 6.13
CA LEU A 262 -12.25 -14.69 7.30
C LEU A 262 -10.77 -14.86 7.62
N SER A 263 -10.31 -14.35 8.76
CA SER A 263 -8.91 -14.52 9.18
C SER A 263 -8.55 -16.00 9.32
N THR A 264 -7.29 -16.33 9.03
CA THR A 264 -6.73 -17.63 9.42
C THR A 264 -6.54 -17.76 10.93
N SER A 265 -6.56 -16.64 11.67
CA SER A 265 -6.48 -16.63 13.13
C SER A 265 -7.79 -17.08 13.78
N ALA A 266 -7.69 -17.84 14.87
CA ALA A 266 -8.84 -18.39 15.58
C ALA A 266 -9.66 -17.35 16.35
N ASP A 267 -9.13 -16.15 16.57
CA ASP A 267 -9.72 -15.03 17.31
C ASP A 267 -10.58 -14.09 16.45
N TYR A 268 -10.82 -14.43 15.18
CA TYR A 268 -11.62 -13.63 14.25
C TYR A 268 -11.05 -12.21 14.08
N ARG A 269 -9.72 -12.12 14.02
CA ARG A 269 -8.99 -10.86 13.96
C ARG A 269 -9.30 -10.04 12.70
N PRO A 270 -9.44 -8.71 12.81
CA PRO A 270 -9.49 -7.83 11.65
C PRO A 270 -8.15 -7.79 10.91
N LEU A 271 -8.20 -7.81 9.58
CA LEU A 271 -7.00 -7.73 8.74
C LEU A 271 -6.81 -6.29 8.24
N HIS A 272 -5.71 -5.67 8.66
CA HIS A 272 -5.31 -4.35 8.18
C HIS A 272 -4.35 -4.41 6.98
N THR A 273 -4.00 -5.61 6.51
CA THR A 273 -3.23 -5.83 5.27
C THR A 273 -3.99 -5.34 4.05
N LYS A 274 -3.25 -5.04 2.97
CA LYS A 274 -3.80 -4.77 1.65
C LYS A 274 -3.10 -5.67 0.66
N ILE A 275 -3.87 -6.55 0.05
CA ILE A 275 -3.39 -7.59 -0.85
C ILE A 275 -4.24 -7.53 -2.11
N LEU A 276 -3.59 -7.47 -3.26
CA LEU A 276 -4.22 -7.62 -4.58
C LEU A 276 -3.57 -8.81 -5.27
N SER A 277 -4.32 -9.86 -5.51
CA SER A 277 -3.81 -11.13 -6.01
C SER A 277 -4.48 -11.53 -7.30
N THR A 278 -3.72 -12.24 -8.12
CA THR A 278 -4.13 -12.89 -9.37
C THR A 278 -3.59 -14.32 -9.37
N PRO A 279 -3.92 -15.16 -10.38
CA PRO A 279 -3.28 -16.47 -10.53
C PRO A 279 -1.73 -16.42 -10.63
N ASN A 280 -1.17 -15.32 -11.12
CA ASN A 280 0.24 -15.26 -11.53
C ASN A 280 1.14 -14.46 -10.57
N TRP A 281 0.57 -13.51 -9.84
CA TRP A 281 1.31 -12.59 -8.99
C TRP A 281 0.42 -12.03 -7.88
N THR A 282 1.06 -11.58 -6.80
CA THR A 282 0.40 -10.95 -5.66
C THR A 282 1.11 -9.65 -5.28
N TYR A 283 0.35 -8.58 -5.17
CA TYR A 283 0.77 -7.32 -4.56
C TYR A 283 0.47 -7.35 -3.05
N ILE A 284 1.42 -6.88 -2.26
CA ILE A 284 1.24 -6.56 -0.83
C ILE A 284 1.79 -5.16 -0.56
N GLY A 285 1.02 -4.35 0.17
CA GLY A 285 1.44 -3.00 0.51
C GLY A 285 0.39 -2.21 1.25
N SER A 286 0.34 -0.91 0.97
CA SER A 286 -0.54 0.03 1.67
C SER A 286 -1.83 0.38 0.92
N SER A 287 -1.87 0.16 -0.40
CA SER A 287 -2.97 0.59 -1.28
C SER A 287 -4.27 -0.17 -1.01
N ASN A 288 -5.27 0.49 -0.43
CA ASN A 288 -6.64 -0.04 -0.43
C ASN A 288 -7.20 -0.10 -1.85
N PHE A 289 -8.25 -0.88 -2.09
CA PHE A 289 -8.88 -1.04 -3.41
C PHE A 289 -9.75 0.18 -3.76
N THR A 290 -9.11 1.33 -3.96
CA THR A 290 -9.78 2.61 -4.20
C THR A 290 -9.10 3.40 -5.31
N PRO A 291 -9.84 4.28 -6.01
CA PRO A 291 -9.26 5.22 -6.95
C PRO A 291 -8.30 6.23 -6.30
N SER A 292 -8.45 6.53 -5.01
CA SER A 292 -7.55 7.45 -4.31
C SER A 292 -6.13 6.88 -4.15
N ALA A 293 -6.04 5.57 -3.91
CA ALA A 293 -4.79 4.83 -3.70
C ALA A 293 -4.13 4.42 -5.02
N TRP A 294 -4.91 3.83 -5.93
CA TRP A 294 -4.38 3.30 -7.20
C TRP A 294 -4.44 4.29 -8.37
N GLY A 295 -5.28 5.31 -8.26
CA GLY A 295 -5.52 6.28 -9.31
C GLY A 295 -6.73 5.98 -10.19
N LYS A 296 -7.30 7.04 -10.76
CA LYS A 296 -8.37 6.99 -11.75
C LYS A 296 -7.89 7.57 -13.08
N PHE A 297 -8.04 6.84 -14.18
CA PHE A 297 -7.72 7.40 -15.49
C PHE A 297 -8.66 8.56 -15.82
N VAL A 298 -8.09 9.65 -16.31
CA VAL A 298 -8.78 10.89 -16.70
C VAL A 298 -8.19 11.41 -18.01
N LYS A 299 -8.78 12.47 -18.57
CA LYS A 299 -8.33 13.10 -19.84
C LYS A 299 -8.12 12.07 -20.95
N GLU A 300 -9.15 11.29 -21.26
CA GLU A 300 -9.10 10.23 -22.29
C GLU A 300 -7.92 9.25 -22.06
N LYS A 301 -7.74 8.86 -20.79
CA LYS A 301 -6.71 7.94 -20.31
C LYS A 301 -5.26 8.38 -20.57
N SER A 302 -5.02 9.65 -20.92
CA SER A 302 -3.67 10.24 -20.99
C SER A 302 -3.09 10.62 -19.62
N ALA A 303 -3.90 10.49 -18.58
CA ALA A 303 -3.61 10.95 -17.24
C ALA A 303 -4.19 10.02 -16.18
N LEU A 304 -3.52 9.94 -15.03
CA LEU A 304 -3.98 9.28 -13.82
C LEU A 304 -4.13 10.31 -12.70
N MET A 305 -5.33 10.40 -12.12
CA MET A 305 -5.59 11.23 -10.93
C MET A 305 -5.46 10.37 -9.69
N ILE A 306 -4.48 10.66 -8.84
CA ILE A 306 -4.16 9.93 -7.60
C ILE A 306 -4.24 10.91 -6.42
N ALA A 307 -4.73 10.44 -5.28
CA ALA A 307 -4.87 11.27 -4.07
C ALA A 307 -3.87 10.90 -2.96
N ASN A 308 -3.41 9.65 -2.91
CA ASN A 308 -2.59 9.16 -1.80
C ASN A 308 -1.13 8.95 -2.20
N TYR A 309 -0.24 9.02 -1.22
CA TYR A 309 1.02 8.29 -1.29
C TYR A 309 0.78 6.85 -0.84
N GLU A 310 1.18 5.89 -1.66
CA GLU A 310 1.09 4.46 -1.33
C GLU A 310 2.37 3.75 -1.76
N LEU A 311 2.67 2.62 -1.13
CA LEU A 311 3.81 1.80 -1.45
C LEU A 311 3.48 0.32 -1.21
N GLY A 312 3.96 -0.53 -2.09
CA GLY A 312 4.03 -1.97 -1.88
C GLY A 312 4.95 -2.64 -2.89
N VAL A 313 4.90 -3.97 -2.89
CA VAL A 313 5.66 -4.80 -3.81
C VAL A 313 4.80 -5.87 -4.45
N ILE A 314 5.22 -6.31 -5.63
CA ILE A 314 4.72 -7.50 -6.30
C ILE A 314 5.68 -8.65 -6.04
N VAL A 315 5.11 -9.78 -5.65
CA VAL A 315 5.76 -11.08 -5.56
C VAL A 315 5.12 -12.05 -6.56
N GLU A 316 5.95 -12.83 -7.23
CA GLU A 316 5.52 -13.88 -8.15
C GLU A 316 5.46 -15.23 -7.42
N GLY A 317 4.59 -16.13 -7.88
CA GLY A 317 4.50 -17.50 -7.37
C GLY A 317 3.16 -17.84 -6.69
N ALA A 318 2.85 -19.13 -6.66
CA ALA A 318 1.58 -19.67 -6.17
C ALA A 318 1.48 -19.72 -4.63
N ASP A 319 2.62 -19.80 -3.93
CA ASP A 319 2.69 -20.06 -2.48
C ASP A 319 2.74 -18.77 -1.65
N PHE A 320 1.78 -17.87 -1.87
CA PHE A 320 1.64 -16.67 -1.03
C PHE A 320 0.89 -17.01 0.28
N PRO A 321 1.44 -16.70 1.46
CA PRO A 321 0.83 -17.04 2.75
C PRO A 321 -0.29 -16.05 3.12
N PHE A 322 -1.46 -16.20 2.51
CA PHE A 322 -2.59 -15.31 2.75
C PHE A 322 -3.04 -15.32 4.23
N PRO A 323 -3.28 -14.14 4.84
CA PRO A 323 -3.74 -14.04 6.23
C PRO A 323 -5.25 -14.31 6.40
N TYR A 324 -5.93 -14.69 5.33
CA TYR A 324 -7.36 -15.03 5.30
C TYR A 324 -7.58 -16.38 4.61
N ARG A 325 -8.70 -17.02 4.94
CA ARG A 325 -9.08 -18.34 4.41
C ARG A 325 -9.39 -18.23 2.91
N ARG A 326 -8.83 -19.16 2.14
CA ARG A 326 -9.06 -19.33 0.70
C ARG A 326 -9.53 -20.77 0.42
N PRO A 327 -10.40 -21.00 -0.59
CA PRO A 327 -11.03 -19.99 -1.44
C PRO A 327 -12.00 -19.10 -0.67
N VAL A 328 -12.08 -17.82 -1.04
CA VAL A 328 -12.97 -16.86 -0.38
C VAL A 328 -14.43 -17.15 -0.72
N SER A 329 -15.32 -17.01 0.27
CA SER A 329 -16.76 -17.24 0.10
C SER A 329 -17.46 -15.94 -0.25
N PRO A 330 -18.42 -15.91 -1.19
CA PRO A 330 -19.20 -14.70 -1.46
C PRO A 330 -20.01 -14.28 -0.23
N TYR A 331 -20.39 -13.00 -0.19
CA TYR A 331 -21.39 -12.52 0.76
C TYR A 331 -22.74 -13.22 0.53
N GLU A 332 -23.44 -13.54 1.62
CA GLU A 332 -24.82 -14.00 1.57
C GLU A 332 -25.78 -12.83 1.32
N LYS A 333 -27.05 -13.14 1.05
CA LYS A 333 -28.07 -12.13 0.69
C LYS A 333 -28.20 -11.01 1.73
N ASP A 334 -28.08 -11.35 3.00
CA ASP A 334 -28.26 -10.42 4.12
C ASP A 334 -26.93 -9.92 4.71
N ASP A 335 -25.80 -10.33 4.14
CA ASP A 335 -24.49 -9.83 4.56
C ASP A 335 -24.31 -8.37 4.17
N VAL A 336 -23.84 -7.58 5.13
CA VAL A 336 -23.39 -6.20 4.92
C VAL A 336 -21.95 -6.08 5.41
N PRO A 337 -21.12 -5.23 4.79
CA PRO A 337 -19.76 -5.03 5.24
C PRO A 337 -19.76 -4.43 6.63
N TRP A 338 -18.69 -4.67 7.39
CA TRP A 338 -18.45 -3.91 8.62
C TRP A 338 -18.39 -2.42 8.31
N MET A 339 -19.19 -1.62 9.03
CA MET A 339 -19.21 -0.17 8.95
C MET A 339 -18.96 0.41 10.34
N GLN A 340 -17.88 1.16 10.50
CA GLN A 340 -17.51 1.78 11.78
C GLN A 340 -18.58 2.72 12.37
N GLU A 341 -19.54 3.17 11.55
CA GLU A 341 -20.68 3.99 12.01
C GLU A 341 -21.52 3.25 13.05
N LEU A 342 -21.45 1.91 13.10
CA LEU A 342 -22.09 1.07 14.12
C LEU A 342 -21.42 1.14 15.51
N LEU A 343 -20.23 1.74 15.62
CA LEU A 343 -19.56 1.98 16.90
C LEU A 343 -19.94 3.33 17.55
N ARG A 344 -20.74 4.16 16.86
CA ARG A 344 -21.05 5.53 17.28
C ARG A 344 -22.31 5.64 18.11
#